data_AF-A0A8J2PNR4-F1
#
_entry.id   AF-A0A8J2PNR4-F1
#
_cell.length_a   1.000
_cell.length_b   1.000
_cell.length_c   1.000
_cell.angle_alpha   90.00
_cell.angle_beta   90.00
_cell.angle_gamma   90.00
#
_symmetry.space_group_name_H-M   'P 1'
#
loop_
_entity.id
_entity.type
_entity.pdbx_description
1 polymer ?
#
loop_
_entity_poly.entity_id
_entity_poly.type
_entity_poly.pdbx_seq_one_letter_code
_entity_poly.pdbx_strand_id
1 'polypeptide(L)'
;TPLPSSVMAEVARKVLSPAESGRLIVDTARDVAIIKKGVEDAAEHIYDSLQSGKLSLQNFKQAELHPKVADEKAIDWIFLVDTLNFSFWSGCSKSEGEETPKWQVKYNGNIYTGYFAFCAGVNRAITEEGLDITNPKVFGSLTVDDVSRIFRSETTTPIPLVQERVNSLKEVADVLLSKYSGSFVNCVKASKGSALELLKTVVEDFPCYRDQAPYVYDENTTVTFYKRAQILIADIWACFEGQGLGQFSDINSLTMFADYRYVNEALVVSQFLGQIHDLQKALEEDLELANGDRREIEIRAASIHAVELIKEKVQQRLRENGQKEDSINSIMIDHFLWDYRRENAEALEKHPYHKTRCIFY
;
A
#
# COMPACT_ATOMS: atom_id res chain seq x y z
N THR A 1 -43.07 25.55 31.01
CA THR A 1 -42.74 24.22 30.49
C THR A 1 -41.74 24.38 29.36
N PRO A 2 -40.43 24.18 29.56
CA PRO A 2 -39.50 24.18 28.44
C PRO A 2 -39.54 22.81 27.74
N LEU A 3 -39.50 22.85 26.41
CA LEU A 3 -39.50 21.70 25.50
C LEU A 3 -38.33 20.74 25.78
N PRO A 4 -38.49 19.42 25.57
CA PRO A 4 -37.40 18.47 25.70
C PRO A 4 -36.40 18.63 24.55
N SER A 5 -35.13 18.74 24.93
CA SER A 5 -33.97 18.68 24.05
C SER A 5 -34.03 17.44 23.16
N SER A 6 -33.93 17.64 21.85
CA SER A 6 -33.78 16.56 20.87
C SER A 6 -32.51 15.76 21.19
N VAL A 7 -32.70 14.53 21.66
CA VAL A 7 -31.66 13.50 21.64
C VAL A 7 -31.46 13.15 20.16
N MET A 8 -30.46 13.75 19.52
CA MET A 8 -29.94 13.19 18.28
C MET A 8 -29.23 11.90 18.66
N ALA A 9 -29.89 10.77 18.39
CA ALA A 9 -29.23 9.48 18.42
C ALA A 9 -28.09 9.52 17.39
N GLU A 10 -26.85 9.41 17.87
CA GLU A 10 -25.68 9.23 17.03
C GLU A 10 -25.85 7.91 16.30
N VAL A 11 -26.24 7.96 15.03
CA VAL A 11 -26.36 6.77 14.19
C VAL A 11 -24.95 6.19 14.06
N ALA A 12 -24.75 4.99 14.58
CA ALA A 12 -23.46 4.32 14.51
C ALA A 12 -23.01 4.22 13.05
N ARG A 13 -21.92 4.91 12.71
CA ARG A 13 -21.33 4.85 11.36
C ARG A 13 -20.85 3.43 11.08
N LYS A 14 -21.31 2.85 9.98
CA LYS A 14 -20.89 1.52 9.53
C LYS A 14 -19.52 1.65 8.87
N VAL A 15 -18.48 1.06 9.46
CA VAL A 15 -17.14 0.98 8.85
C VAL A 15 -16.99 -0.37 8.17
N LEU A 16 -16.73 -0.37 6.86
CA LEU A 16 -16.54 -1.59 6.07
C LEU A 16 -15.07 -2.02 6.07
N SER A 17 -14.82 -3.32 5.96
CA SER A 17 -13.47 -3.82 5.65
C SER A 17 -13.03 -3.40 4.22
N PRO A 18 -11.73 -3.48 3.88
CA PRO A 18 -11.26 -3.18 2.52
C PRO A 18 -11.95 -4.03 1.44
N ALA A 19 -12.17 -5.33 1.71
CA ALA A 19 -12.85 -6.23 0.78
C ALA A 19 -14.34 -5.86 0.59
N GLU A 20 -15.05 -5.57 1.68
CA GLU A 20 -16.46 -5.13 1.62
C GLU A 20 -16.60 -3.77 0.94
N SER A 21 -15.65 -2.86 1.17
CA SER A 21 -15.58 -1.55 0.51
C SER A 21 -15.40 -1.71 -1.00
N GLY A 22 -14.44 -2.55 -1.41
CA GLY A 22 -14.21 -2.91 -2.81
C GLY A 22 -15.49 -3.38 -3.51
N ARG A 23 -16.16 -4.37 -2.90
CA ARG A 23 -17.40 -4.95 -3.43
C ARG A 23 -18.53 -3.92 -3.53
N LEU A 24 -18.80 -3.16 -2.46
CA LEU A 24 -19.87 -2.17 -2.44
C LEU A 24 -19.68 -1.08 -3.51
N ILE A 25 -18.45 -0.59 -3.65
CA ILE A 25 -18.16 0.49 -4.60
C ILE A 25 -18.29 -0.02 -6.03
N VAL A 26 -17.79 -1.22 -6.37
CA VAL A 26 -17.92 -1.76 -7.73
C VAL A 26 -19.37 -1.93 -8.16
N ASP A 27 -20.27 -2.35 -7.25
CA ASP A 27 -21.70 -2.49 -7.54
C ASP A 27 -22.39 -1.16 -7.89
N THR A 28 -21.76 -0.02 -7.54
CA THR A 28 -22.34 1.33 -7.66
C THR A 28 -21.46 2.32 -8.44
N ALA A 29 -20.30 1.88 -8.89
CA ALA A 29 -19.30 2.70 -9.57
C ALA A 29 -19.85 3.25 -10.88
N ARG A 30 -19.38 4.45 -11.27
CA ARG A 30 -19.74 5.07 -12.54
C ARG A 30 -18.59 5.20 -13.49
N ASP A 31 -17.35 5.27 -13.02
CA ASP A 31 -16.18 5.53 -13.87
C ASP A 31 -15.34 4.28 -14.14
N VAL A 32 -15.59 3.21 -13.39
CA VAL A 32 -14.88 1.94 -13.49
C VAL A 32 -15.84 0.76 -13.50
N ALA A 33 -15.49 -0.29 -14.23
CA ALA A 33 -16.25 -1.53 -14.27
C ALA A 33 -15.30 -2.73 -14.40
N ILE A 34 -15.52 -3.80 -13.64
CA ILE A 34 -14.68 -5.01 -13.74
C ILE A 34 -15.08 -5.84 -14.97
N ILE A 35 -14.13 -6.10 -15.85
CA ILE A 35 -14.32 -6.90 -17.05
C ILE A 35 -13.94 -8.35 -16.75
N LYS A 36 -14.93 -9.22 -16.83
CA LYS A 36 -14.82 -10.64 -16.48
C LYS A 36 -13.73 -11.40 -17.25
N LYS A 37 -13.60 -11.15 -18.56
CA LYS A 37 -12.56 -11.79 -19.37
C LYS A 37 -11.16 -11.44 -18.86
N GLY A 38 -10.98 -10.20 -18.41
CA GLY A 38 -9.77 -9.78 -17.72
C GLY A 38 -9.43 -10.73 -16.59
N VAL A 39 -10.37 -10.87 -15.66
CA VAL A 39 -10.23 -11.71 -14.45
C VAL A 39 -9.80 -13.13 -14.79
N GLU A 40 -10.40 -13.70 -15.83
CA GLU A 40 -10.03 -15.03 -16.31
C GLU A 40 -8.59 -15.08 -16.82
N ASP A 41 -8.20 -14.15 -17.71
CA ASP A 41 -6.86 -14.14 -18.32
C ASP A 41 -5.74 -13.93 -17.27
N ALA A 42 -5.90 -13.01 -16.30
CA ALA A 42 -4.88 -12.85 -15.26
C ALA A 42 -4.87 -14.01 -14.25
N ALA A 43 -6.03 -14.61 -13.95
CA ALA A 43 -6.06 -15.79 -13.09
C ALA A 43 -5.29 -16.95 -13.70
N GLU A 44 -5.41 -17.19 -15.01
CA GLU A 44 -4.59 -18.21 -15.70
C GLU A 44 -3.09 -17.88 -15.61
N HIS A 45 -2.72 -16.63 -15.90
CA HIS A 45 -1.31 -16.23 -15.87
C HIS A 45 -0.68 -16.34 -14.47
N ILE A 46 -1.43 -15.96 -13.43
CA ILE A 46 -1.01 -16.09 -12.03
C ILE A 46 -0.92 -17.57 -11.63
N TYR A 47 -1.90 -18.38 -12.04
CA TYR A 47 -1.86 -19.82 -11.82
C TYR A 47 -0.60 -20.45 -12.44
N ASP A 48 -0.29 -20.15 -13.70
CA ASP A 48 0.93 -20.62 -14.38
C ASP A 48 2.22 -20.14 -13.70
N SER A 49 2.22 -18.90 -13.20
CA SER A 49 3.34 -18.32 -12.45
C SER A 49 3.55 -18.98 -11.09
N LEU A 50 2.46 -19.41 -10.43
CA LEU A 50 2.50 -20.21 -9.22
C LEU A 50 3.04 -21.63 -9.51
N GLN A 51 2.56 -22.30 -10.56
CA GLN A 51 3.04 -23.64 -10.92
C GLN A 51 4.52 -23.65 -11.32
N SER A 52 5.01 -22.59 -11.97
CA SER A 52 6.41 -22.46 -12.36
C SER A 52 7.35 -22.03 -11.23
N GLY A 53 6.82 -21.72 -10.04
CA GLY A 53 7.59 -21.27 -8.88
C GLY A 53 8.09 -19.83 -8.95
N LYS A 54 7.68 -19.06 -9.96
CA LYS A 54 7.98 -17.62 -10.07
C LYS A 54 7.27 -16.81 -8.99
N LEU A 55 6.07 -17.24 -8.59
CA LEU A 55 5.34 -16.68 -7.47
C LEU A 55 5.76 -17.39 -6.18
N SER A 56 6.55 -16.72 -5.33
CA SER A 56 6.99 -17.29 -4.06
C SER A 56 7.01 -16.27 -2.92
N LEU A 57 6.84 -16.76 -1.69
CA LEU A 57 6.99 -15.96 -0.47
C LEU A 57 8.41 -15.40 -0.29
N GLN A 58 9.40 -15.99 -0.95
CA GLN A 58 10.80 -15.60 -0.80
C GLN A 58 11.16 -14.32 -1.55
N ASN A 59 10.30 -13.85 -2.47
CA ASN A 59 10.58 -12.67 -3.29
C ASN A 59 10.86 -11.42 -2.42
N PHE A 60 10.20 -11.30 -1.25
CA PHE A 60 10.45 -10.20 -0.32
C PHE A 60 11.90 -10.15 0.19
N LYS A 61 12.48 -11.29 0.59
CA LYS A 61 13.87 -11.37 1.07
C LYS A 61 14.90 -11.19 -0.05
N GLN A 62 14.51 -11.46 -1.30
CA GLN A 62 15.40 -11.31 -2.45
C GLN A 62 15.68 -9.84 -2.77
N ALA A 63 14.78 -8.91 -2.42
CA ALA A 63 14.99 -7.48 -2.61
C ALA A 63 16.23 -6.97 -1.86
N GLU A 64 17.24 -6.50 -2.59
CA GLU A 64 18.57 -6.11 -2.09
C GLU A 64 18.52 -5.23 -0.84
N LEU A 65 17.60 -4.25 -0.82
CA LEU A 65 17.53 -3.20 0.19
C LEU A 65 16.69 -3.58 1.42
N HIS A 66 16.03 -4.74 1.44
CA HIS A 66 15.23 -5.19 2.58
C HIS A 66 16.09 -5.93 3.63
N PRO A 67 15.63 -6.01 4.90
CA PRO A 67 16.24 -6.84 5.92
C PRO A 67 16.43 -8.29 5.47
N LYS A 68 17.63 -8.83 5.67
CA LYS A 68 17.99 -10.21 5.28
C LYS A 68 17.80 -11.24 6.40
N VAL A 69 17.70 -10.76 7.63
CA VAL A 69 17.52 -11.59 8.82
C VAL A 69 16.15 -11.27 9.41
N ALA A 70 15.37 -12.31 9.70
CA ALA A 70 14.06 -12.19 10.32
C ALA A 70 14.22 -12.08 11.85
N ASP A 71 14.47 -10.86 12.34
CA ASP A 71 14.62 -10.55 13.76
C ASP A 71 13.78 -9.33 14.18
N GLU A 72 13.84 -8.97 15.46
CA GLU A 72 13.11 -7.83 15.99
C GLU A 72 13.52 -6.49 15.33
N LYS A 73 14.77 -6.36 14.87
CA LYS A 73 15.24 -5.15 14.17
C LYS A 73 14.63 -5.05 12.77
N ALA A 74 14.42 -6.17 12.09
CA ALA A 74 13.73 -6.19 10.82
C ALA A 74 12.30 -5.66 10.95
N ILE A 75 11.59 -6.00 12.05
CA ILE A 75 10.23 -5.48 12.30
C ILE A 75 10.25 -3.96 12.50
N ASP A 76 11.17 -3.43 13.31
CA ASP A 76 11.26 -1.98 13.53
C ASP A 76 11.68 -1.22 12.25
N TRP A 77 12.52 -1.84 11.40
CA TRP A 77 12.84 -1.30 10.07
C TRP A 77 11.62 -1.31 9.13
N ILE A 78 10.87 -2.41 9.06
CA ILE A 78 9.66 -2.52 8.24
C ILE A 78 8.63 -1.48 8.70
N PHE A 79 8.43 -1.35 10.01
CA PHE A 79 7.52 -0.36 10.57
C PHE A 79 7.88 1.07 10.16
N LEU A 80 9.15 1.45 10.25
CA LEU A 80 9.63 2.76 9.79
C LEU A 80 9.36 2.95 8.29
N VAL A 81 9.68 1.93 7.49
CA VAL A 81 9.58 2.02 6.04
C VAL A 81 8.13 2.16 5.60
N ASP A 82 7.23 1.35 6.15
CA ASP A 82 5.81 1.39 5.81
C ASP A 82 5.08 2.59 6.40
N THR A 83 5.56 3.15 7.51
CA THR A 83 5.08 4.45 8.03
C THR A 83 5.31 5.56 7.01
N LEU A 84 6.29 5.42 6.12
CA LEU A 84 6.67 6.44 5.14
C LEU A 84 6.49 5.97 3.68
N ASN A 85 5.86 4.82 3.47
CA ASN A 85 5.64 4.22 2.15
C ASN A 85 4.45 4.88 1.42
N PHE A 86 4.62 6.14 1.01
CA PHE A 86 3.61 6.89 0.27
C PHE A 86 4.19 7.91 -0.73
N SER A 87 3.47 8.14 -1.83
CA SER A 87 3.64 9.28 -2.74
C SER A 87 5.05 9.50 -3.31
N PHE A 88 5.68 8.46 -3.85
CA PHE A 88 7.02 8.53 -4.46
C PHE A 88 7.05 9.04 -5.91
N TRP A 89 5.90 9.33 -6.52
CA TRP A 89 5.87 9.89 -7.87
C TRP A 89 6.26 11.38 -7.85
N SER A 90 7.14 11.75 -8.77
CA SER A 90 7.51 13.14 -9.05
C SER A 90 6.43 13.80 -9.91
N GLY A 91 6.17 15.09 -9.70
CA GLY A 91 5.18 15.82 -10.50
C GLY A 91 5.56 15.76 -11.98
N CYS A 92 4.59 15.46 -12.83
CA CYS A 92 4.67 15.77 -14.25
C CYS A 92 3.43 16.59 -14.53
N SER A 93 3.59 17.80 -15.05
CA SER A 93 2.50 18.44 -15.77
C SER A 93 2.86 18.41 -17.24
N LYS A 94 2.15 17.64 -18.05
CA LYS A 94 2.31 17.65 -19.51
C LYS A 94 2.11 19.06 -20.10
N SER A 95 1.45 19.97 -19.38
CA SER A 95 1.24 21.35 -19.81
C SER A 95 2.50 22.23 -19.80
N GLU A 96 3.58 21.81 -19.13
CA GLU A 96 4.81 22.62 -19.00
C GLU A 96 5.95 22.18 -19.93
N GLY A 97 5.76 21.12 -20.72
CA GLY A 97 6.70 20.71 -21.78
C GLY A 97 8.06 20.17 -21.32
N GLU A 98 8.39 20.27 -20.03
CA GLU A 98 9.61 19.72 -19.43
C GLU A 98 9.28 18.57 -18.46
N GLU A 99 9.89 17.40 -18.71
CA GLU A 99 9.77 16.26 -17.82
C GLU A 99 10.62 16.52 -16.56
N THR A 100 9.97 16.75 -15.42
CA THR A 100 10.67 16.92 -14.16
C THR A 100 11.46 15.64 -13.85
N PRO A 101 12.77 15.71 -13.55
CA PRO A 101 13.56 14.53 -13.25
C PRO A 101 12.94 13.73 -12.10
N LYS A 102 13.00 12.40 -12.17
CA LYS A 102 12.56 11.54 -11.06
C LYS A 102 13.40 11.82 -9.81
N TRP A 103 12.79 11.73 -8.63
CA TRP A 103 13.53 11.69 -7.36
C TRP A 103 14.41 10.43 -7.31
N GLN A 104 15.70 10.62 -7.00
CA GLN A 104 16.72 9.57 -7.09
C GLN A 104 17.59 9.56 -5.84
N VAL A 105 17.92 8.37 -5.33
CA VAL A 105 18.83 8.23 -4.19
C VAL A 105 19.97 7.29 -4.58
N LYS A 106 21.20 7.75 -4.36
CA LYS A 106 22.40 6.91 -4.50
C LYS A 106 22.72 6.20 -3.20
N TYR A 107 22.98 4.90 -3.29
CA TYR A 107 23.42 4.05 -2.19
C TYR A 107 24.28 2.90 -2.73
N ASN A 108 25.40 2.59 -2.08
CA ASN A 108 26.34 1.54 -2.50
C ASN A 108 26.75 1.59 -4.00
N GLY A 109 26.87 2.80 -4.56
CA GLY A 109 27.26 3.02 -5.95
C GLY A 109 26.12 2.92 -6.98
N ASN A 110 24.93 2.46 -6.57
CA ASN A 110 23.76 2.34 -7.43
C ASN A 110 22.81 3.55 -7.24
N ILE A 111 22.07 3.90 -8.30
CA ILE A 111 21.01 4.91 -8.27
C ILE A 111 19.66 4.21 -8.25
N TYR A 112 18.84 4.53 -7.26
CA TYR A 112 17.50 3.97 -7.09
C TYR A 112 16.44 5.06 -7.33
N THR A 113 15.21 4.63 -7.69
CA THR A 113 14.02 5.49 -7.83
C THR A 113 12.82 4.89 -7.08
N GLY A 114 11.78 5.69 -6.82
CA GLY A 114 10.54 5.22 -6.22
C GLY A 114 10.73 4.62 -4.82
N TYR A 115 10.03 3.53 -4.52
CA TYR A 115 10.12 2.82 -3.24
C TYR A 115 11.55 2.36 -2.90
N PHE A 116 12.33 1.90 -3.90
CA PHE A 116 13.72 1.50 -3.65
C PHE A 116 14.65 2.69 -3.36
N ALA A 117 14.38 3.88 -3.92
CA ALA A 117 15.11 5.10 -3.51
C ALA A 117 14.88 5.42 -2.04
N PHE A 118 13.65 5.19 -1.57
CA PHE A 118 13.31 5.37 -0.17
C PHE A 118 14.03 4.37 0.74
N CYS A 119 14.01 3.08 0.40
CA CYS A 119 14.79 2.07 1.12
C CYS A 119 16.29 2.38 1.12
N ALA A 120 16.83 2.85 -0.01
CA ALA A 120 18.22 3.27 -0.14
C ALA A 120 18.55 4.45 0.79
N GLY A 121 17.64 5.42 0.92
CA GLY A 121 17.80 6.55 1.85
C GLY A 121 17.82 6.12 3.31
N VAL A 122 16.93 5.21 3.72
CA VAL A 122 16.91 4.63 5.08
C VAL A 122 18.22 3.89 5.34
N ASN A 123 18.62 3.01 4.43
CA ASN A 123 19.84 2.21 4.60
C ASN A 123 21.09 3.09 4.62
N ARG A 124 21.18 4.11 3.78
CA ARG A 124 22.26 5.11 3.78
C ARG A 124 22.37 5.82 5.13
N ALA A 125 21.26 6.26 5.71
CA ALA A 125 21.26 6.91 7.02
C ALA A 125 21.78 5.98 8.12
N ILE A 126 21.43 4.70 8.07
CA ILE A 126 21.88 3.69 9.05
C ILE A 126 23.37 3.36 8.86
N THR A 127 23.79 3.00 7.65
CA THR A 127 25.09 2.37 7.40
C THR A 127 26.21 3.36 7.14
N GLU A 128 25.94 4.49 6.46
CA GLU A 128 26.95 5.48 6.11
C GLU A 128 27.00 6.64 7.12
N GLU A 129 25.84 7.04 7.67
CA GLU A 129 25.74 8.19 8.59
C GLU A 129 25.65 7.79 10.07
N GLY A 130 25.47 6.49 10.37
CA GLY A 130 25.41 5.98 11.74
C GLY A 130 24.16 6.43 12.52
N LEU A 131 23.10 6.85 11.82
CA LEU A 131 21.85 7.29 12.43
C LEU A 131 20.96 6.07 12.71
N ASP A 132 20.63 5.84 13.98
CA ASP A 132 19.67 4.82 14.42
C ASP A 132 18.22 5.28 14.13
N ILE A 133 17.89 5.43 12.85
CA ILE A 133 16.61 5.95 12.37
C ILE A 133 15.45 4.96 12.60
N THR A 134 15.73 3.75 13.07
CA THR A 134 14.72 2.75 13.50
C THR A 134 14.26 2.95 14.95
N ASN A 135 14.95 3.79 15.72
CA ASN A 135 14.64 4.06 17.11
C ASN A 135 13.65 5.23 17.25
N PRO A 136 12.50 5.07 17.92
CA PRO A 136 11.49 6.12 18.00
C PRO A 136 11.95 7.38 18.72
N LYS A 137 12.94 7.28 19.63
CA LYS A 137 13.54 8.47 20.23
C LYS A 137 14.32 9.30 19.23
N VAL A 138 14.93 8.65 18.23
CA VAL A 138 15.69 9.30 17.17
C VAL A 138 14.73 9.84 16.11
N PHE A 139 13.94 8.97 15.49
CA PHE A 139 13.10 9.40 14.36
C PHE A 139 11.99 10.38 14.78
N GLY A 140 11.48 10.27 16.02
CA GLY A 140 10.51 11.22 16.59
C GLY A 140 11.09 12.62 16.86
N SER A 141 12.42 12.75 16.90
CA SER A 141 13.11 14.03 17.09
C SER A 141 13.52 14.72 15.79
N LEU A 142 13.37 14.04 14.63
CA LEU A 142 13.84 14.56 13.36
C LEU A 142 13.06 15.79 12.90
N THR A 143 13.79 16.75 12.34
CA THR A 143 13.22 17.95 11.72
C THR A 143 12.99 17.74 10.22
N VAL A 144 12.34 18.71 9.58
CA VAL A 144 12.19 18.75 8.11
C VAL A 144 13.55 18.76 7.43
N ASP A 145 14.54 19.47 7.98
CA ASP A 145 15.89 19.53 7.44
C ASP A 145 16.60 18.18 7.56
N ASP A 146 16.41 17.47 8.68
CA ASP A 146 16.95 16.13 8.86
C ASP A 146 16.37 15.14 7.86
N VAL A 147 15.03 15.11 7.72
CA VAL A 147 14.36 14.22 6.76
C VAL A 147 14.74 14.56 5.33
N SER A 148 14.84 15.85 4.98
CA SER A 148 15.33 16.30 3.68
C SER A 148 16.76 15.86 3.41
N ARG A 149 17.63 15.91 4.43
CA ARG A 149 19.03 15.45 4.33
C ARG A 149 19.13 13.94 4.16
N ILE A 150 18.36 13.17 4.91
CA ILE A 150 18.31 11.69 4.85
C ILE A 150 17.89 11.25 3.43
N PHE A 151 16.80 11.82 2.92
CA PHE A 151 16.21 11.49 1.62
C PHE A 151 16.64 12.43 0.48
N ARG A 152 17.79 13.11 0.64
CA ARG A 152 18.35 14.01 -0.37
C ARG A 152 18.48 13.31 -1.72
N SER A 153 18.08 14.03 -2.75
CA SER A 153 18.06 13.55 -4.13
C SER A 153 19.41 13.76 -4.81
N GLU A 154 19.74 12.88 -5.76
CA GLU A 154 20.81 13.12 -6.75
C GLU A 154 20.35 14.05 -7.89
N THR A 155 19.05 14.34 -7.97
CA THR A 155 18.44 15.27 -8.94
C THR A 155 17.93 16.54 -8.26
N THR A 156 17.42 17.49 -9.04
CA THR A 156 16.77 18.71 -8.53
C THR A 156 15.42 18.44 -7.86
N THR A 157 14.87 17.23 -8.00
CA THR A 157 13.56 16.86 -7.49
C THR A 157 13.67 16.31 -6.08
N PRO A 158 13.13 16.98 -5.05
CA PRO A 158 13.15 16.47 -3.67
C PRO A 158 12.14 15.33 -3.49
N ILE A 159 12.26 14.61 -2.38
CA ILE A 159 11.21 13.68 -1.95
C ILE A 159 9.92 14.46 -1.68
N PRO A 160 8.75 14.01 -2.17
CA PRO A 160 7.49 14.66 -1.86
C PRO A 160 7.08 14.53 -0.38
N LEU A 161 6.28 15.49 0.09
CA LEU A 161 5.59 15.47 1.39
C LEU A 161 6.53 15.35 2.61
N VAL A 162 7.65 16.08 2.61
CA VAL A 162 8.64 16.02 3.70
C VAL A 162 8.01 16.37 5.06
N GLN A 163 7.16 17.39 5.10
CA GLN A 163 6.52 17.82 6.35
C GLN A 163 5.59 16.74 6.90
N GLU A 164 4.83 16.09 6.05
CA GLU A 164 3.91 15.02 6.40
C GLU A 164 4.66 13.77 6.86
N ARG A 165 5.82 13.48 6.27
CA ARG A 165 6.73 12.43 6.74
C ARG A 165 7.22 12.70 8.16
N VAL A 166 7.66 13.93 8.45
CA VAL A 166 8.03 14.34 9.82
C VAL A 166 6.85 14.20 10.79
N ASN A 167 5.66 14.63 10.38
CA ASN A 167 4.46 14.50 11.21
C ASN A 167 4.14 13.03 11.52
N SER A 168 4.26 12.16 10.51
CA SER A 168 4.03 10.72 10.66
C SER A 168 5.07 10.08 11.60
N LEU A 169 6.36 10.45 11.46
CA LEU A 169 7.42 9.98 12.37
C LEU A 169 7.18 10.38 13.82
N LYS A 170 6.77 11.63 14.06
CA LYS A 170 6.45 12.12 15.41
C LYS A 170 5.26 11.39 16.01
N GLU A 171 4.20 11.24 15.23
CA GLU A 171 2.99 10.54 15.66
C GLU A 171 3.31 9.09 16.06
N VAL A 172 3.97 8.33 15.19
CA VAL A 172 4.26 6.92 15.51
C VAL A 172 5.29 6.78 16.64
N ALA A 173 6.24 7.72 16.77
CA ALA A 173 7.19 7.73 17.89
C ALA A 173 6.48 7.89 19.24
N ASP A 174 5.57 8.86 19.33
CA ASP A 174 4.83 9.15 20.57
C ASP A 174 4.01 7.92 21.00
N VAL A 175 3.34 7.27 20.04
CA VAL A 175 2.56 6.05 20.31
C VAL A 175 3.45 4.88 20.72
N LEU A 176 4.56 4.63 20.00
CA LEU A 176 5.48 3.54 20.36
C LEU A 176 6.07 3.73 21.75
N LEU A 177 6.52 4.95 22.08
CA LEU A 177 7.13 5.25 23.37
C LEU A 177 6.13 5.16 24.53
N SER A 178 4.88 5.56 24.31
CA SER A 178 3.85 5.58 25.36
C SER A 178 3.14 4.24 25.57
N LYS A 179 2.85 3.49 24.50
CA LYS A 179 2.06 2.25 24.56
C LYS A 179 2.87 0.96 24.35
N TYR A 180 3.94 1.02 23.58
CA TYR A 180 4.65 -0.17 23.08
C TYR A 180 6.11 -0.27 23.55
N SER A 181 6.47 0.42 24.64
CA SER A 181 7.82 0.43 25.20
C SER A 181 8.93 0.77 24.20
N GLY A 182 8.60 1.56 23.18
CA GLY A 182 9.53 2.04 22.17
C GLY A 182 9.88 1.06 21.04
N SER A 183 9.11 -0.01 20.81
CA SER A 183 9.32 -0.93 19.68
C SER A 183 8.00 -1.47 19.13
N PHE A 184 7.89 -1.56 17.80
CA PHE A 184 6.68 -2.04 17.15
C PHE A 184 6.48 -3.55 17.35
N VAL A 185 7.55 -4.28 17.66
CA VAL A 185 7.51 -5.70 18.04
C VAL A 185 6.49 -5.96 19.16
N ASN A 186 6.35 -5.05 20.11
CA ASN A 186 5.39 -5.21 21.20
C ASN A 186 3.93 -5.06 20.72
N CYS A 187 3.68 -4.26 19.68
CA CYS A 187 2.39 -4.18 19.00
C CYS A 187 2.07 -5.50 18.28
N VAL A 188 3.04 -6.05 17.54
CA VAL A 188 2.91 -7.36 16.87
C VAL A 188 2.62 -8.48 17.89
N LYS A 189 3.35 -8.53 19.00
CA LYS A 189 3.10 -9.51 20.07
C LYS A 189 1.71 -9.35 20.69
N ALA A 190 1.21 -8.12 20.82
CA ALA A 190 -0.11 -7.84 21.38
C ALA A 190 -1.26 -8.35 20.51
N SER A 191 -1.07 -8.48 19.19
CA SER A 191 -2.08 -9.04 18.27
C SER A 191 -2.25 -10.55 18.38
N LYS A 192 -1.37 -11.24 19.13
CA LYS A 192 -1.42 -12.70 19.39
C LYS A 192 -1.49 -13.55 18.11
N GLY A 193 -0.83 -13.09 17.04
CA GLY A 193 -0.80 -13.80 15.76
C GLY A 193 -2.08 -13.68 14.94
N SER A 194 -2.90 -12.64 15.16
CA SER A 194 -3.96 -12.26 14.22
C SER A 194 -3.56 -11.03 13.41
N ALA A 195 -3.63 -11.16 12.09
CA ALA A 195 -3.45 -10.09 11.13
C ALA A 195 -4.59 -9.07 11.24
N LEU A 196 -5.85 -9.51 11.43
CA LEU A 196 -6.97 -8.58 11.56
C LEU A 196 -6.92 -7.78 12.87
N GLU A 197 -6.55 -8.40 13.99
CA GLU A 197 -6.35 -7.67 15.25
C GLU A 197 -5.16 -6.71 15.16
N LEU A 198 -4.08 -7.09 14.47
CA LEU A 198 -2.95 -6.18 14.22
C LEU A 198 -3.39 -5.01 13.34
N LEU A 199 -4.13 -5.25 12.25
CA LEU A 199 -4.66 -4.23 11.36
C LEU A 199 -5.53 -3.22 12.12
N LYS A 200 -6.47 -3.74 12.92
CA LYS A 200 -7.33 -2.93 13.78
C LYS A 200 -6.51 -2.07 14.74
N THR A 201 -5.57 -2.69 15.47
CA THR A 201 -4.71 -2.00 16.43
C THR A 201 -3.91 -0.90 15.74
N VAL A 202 -3.33 -1.17 14.56
CA VAL A 202 -2.55 -0.20 13.78
C VAL A 202 -3.41 1.01 13.39
N VAL A 203 -4.61 0.78 12.87
CA VAL A 203 -5.51 1.86 12.42
C VAL A 203 -6.10 2.67 13.58
N GLU A 204 -6.33 2.04 14.73
CA GLU A 204 -6.83 2.69 15.94
C GLU A 204 -5.75 3.54 16.62
N ASP A 205 -4.55 3.00 16.78
CA ASP A 205 -3.48 3.64 17.53
C ASP A 205 -2.63 4.60 16.72
N PHE A 206 -2.48 4.40 15.40
CA PHE A 206 -1.65 5.23 14.53
C PHE A 206 -2.51 5.90 13.43
N PRO A 207 -3.07 7.09 13.71
CA PRO A 207 -3.96 7.81 12.79
C PRO A 207 -3.45 7.96 11.35
N CYS A 208 -2.14 8.09 11.13
CA CYS A 208 -1.56 8.20 9.80
C CYS A 208 -1.87 6.98 8.92
N TYR A 209 -2.09 5.79 9.51
CA TYR A 209 -2.47 4.58 8.79
C TYR A 209 -3.98 4.46 8.47
N ARG A 210 -4.82 5.37 8.98
CA ARG A 210 -6.29 5.32 8.87
C ARG A 210 -6.80 5.82 7.52
N ASP A 211 -6.48 5.07 6.47
CA ASP A 211 -6.91 5.29 5.08
C ASP A 211 -8.37 4.86 4.87
N GLN A 212 -9.27 5.83 5.03
CA GLN A 212 -10.72 5.67 4.95
C GLN A 212 -11.40 6.93 4.40
N ALA A 213 -12.56 6.77 3.77
CA ALA A 213 -13.35 7.86 3.23
C ALA A 213 -14.85 7.63 3.48
N PRO A 214 -15.67 8.69 3.58
CA PRO A 214 -17.12 8.53 3.55
C PRO A 214 -17.53 7.96 2.19
N TYR A 215 -18.46 7.02 2.19
CA TYR A 215 -18.99 6.47 0.95
C TYR A 215 -19.85 7.51 0.23
N VAL A 216 -19.54 7.75 -1.05
CA VAL A 216 -20.09 8.88 -1.82
C VAL A 216 -21.62 8.82 -1.95
N TYR A 217 -22.22 7.63 -1.84
CA TYR A 217 -23.67 7.44 -1.97
C TYR A 217 -24.41 7.26 -0.63
N ASP A 218 -23.70 7.05 0.48
CA ASP A 218 -24.28 7.01 1.84
C ASP A 218 -23.23 7.44 2.88
N GLU A 219 -23.43 8.64 3.44
CA GLU A 219 -22.54 9.25 4.43
C GLU A 219 -22.47 8.49 5.78
N ASN A 220 -23.41 7.58 6.05
CA ASN A 220 -23.39 6.73 7.24
C ASN A 220 -22.51 5.49 7.07
N THR A 221 -22.01 5.26 5.85
CA THR A 221 -21.08 4.18 5.52
C THR A 221 -19.68 4.76 5.28
N THR A 222 -18.69 4.22 5.96
CA THR A 222 -17.27 4.52 5.76
C THR A 222 -16.62 3.37 5.00
N VAL A 223 -16.03 3.70 3.85
CA VAL A 223 -15.22 2.76 3.06
C VAL A 223 -13.76 2.88 3.47
N THR A 224 -13.04 1.77 3.40
CA THR A 224 -11.67 1.66 3.89
C THR A 224 -10.78 0.99 2.86
N PHE A 225 -9.49 1.33 2.91
CA PHE A 225 -8.47 0.73 2.07
C PHE A 225 -7.29 0.25 2.90
N TYR A 226 -6.93 1.01 3.94
CA TYR A 226 -5.88 0.68 4.91
C TYR A 226 -4.57 0.21 4.26
N LYS A 227 -4.23 0.76 3.08
CA LYS A 227 -3.18 0.24 2.20
C LYS A 227 -1.87 -0.01 2.93
N ARG A 228 -1.32 1.02 3.59
CA ARG A 228 -0.03 0.91 4.32
C ARG A 228 -0.11 0.00 5.54
N ALA A 229 -1.26 -0.07 6.21
CA ALA A 229 -1.43 -0.95 7.36
C ALA A 229 -1.48 -2.42 6.92
N GLN A 230 -2.10 -2.70 5.77
CA GLN A 230 -2.09 -4.02 5.15
C GLN A 230 -0.68 -4.41 4.67
N ILE A 231 0.06 -3.49 4.02
CA ILE A 231 1.47 -3.72 3.63
C ILE A 231 2.33 -4.03 4.85
N LEU A 232 2.23 -3.25 5.92
CA LEU A 232 3.00 -3.46 7.15
C LEU A 232 2.90 -4.90 7.67
N ILE A 233 1.69 -5.44 7.70
CA ILE A 233 1.45 -6.81 8.18
C ILE A 233 1.97 -7.83 7.17
N ALA A 234 1.78 -7.57 5.89
CA ALA A 234 2.25 -8.42 4.80
C ALA A 234 3.78 -8.49 4.72
N ASP A 235 4.48 -7.39 4.92
CA ASP A 235 5.94 -7.30 4.90
C ASP A 235 6.53 -8.02 6.11
N ILE A 236 5.91 -7.92 7.29
CA ILE A 236 6.29 -8.71 8.47
C ILE A 236 6.07 -10.20 8.18
N TRP A 237 4.91 -10.57 7.65
CA TRP A 237 4.61 -11.96 7.29
C TRP A 237 5.62 -12.52 6.27
N ALA A 238 5.93 -11.77 5.22
CA ALA A 238 6.88 -12.16 4.18
C ALA A 238 8.32 -12.21 4.68
N CYS A 239 8.74 -11.24 5.51
CA CYS A 239 10.06 -11.21 6.13
C CYS A 239 10.31 -12.45 7.00
N PHE A 240 9.30 -12.93 7.72
CA PHE A 240 9.39 -14.12 8.57
C PHE A 240 8.91 -15.41 7.90
N GLU A 241 8.55 -15.37 6.61
CA GLU A 241 8.02 -16.52 5.86
C GLU A 241 6.83 -17.20 6.58
N GLY A 242 5.98 -16.42 7.24
CA GLY A 242 4.83 -16.91 8.00
C GLY A 242 5.17 -17.61 9.32
N GLN A 243 6.38 -17.45 9.86
CA GLN A 243 6.83 -18.09 11.09
C GLN A 243 7.11 -17.07 12.22
N GLY A 244 7.23 -17.54 13.46
CA GLY A 244 7.63 -16.70 14.59
C GLY A 244 6.76 -15.46 14.74
N LEU A 245 7.36 -14.26 14.68
CA LEU A 245 6.65 -12.98 14.81
C LEU A 245 5.81 -12.61 13.58
N GLY A 246 6.05 -13.20 12.41
CA GLY A 246 5.20 -13.03 11.23
C GLY A 246 4.21 -14.17 11.01
N GLN A 247 3.99 -15.03 12.00
CA GLN A 247 2.96 -16.05 11.94
C GLN A 247 1.59 -15.43 12.24
N PHE A 248 0.73 -15.35 11.23
CA PHE A 248 -0.65 -14.87 11.38
C PHE A 248 -1.65 -15.95 10.95
N SER A 249 -2.65 -16.24 11.78
CA SER A 249 -3.64 -17.29 11.53
C SER A 249 -4.66 -16.96 10.44
N ASP A 250 -4.86 -15.67 10.19
CA ASP A 250 -5.89 -15.07 9.33
C ASP A 250 -5.26 -14.14 8.27
N ILE A 251 -3.99 -14.39 7.89
CA ILE A 251 -3.27 -13.56 6.89
C ILE A 251 -4.03 -13.46 5.55
N ASN A 252 -4.78 -14.52 5.20
CA ASN A 252 -5.57 -14.59 3.97
C ASN A 252 -6.79 -13.66 3.96
N SER A 253 -7.10 -13.00 5.09
CA SER A 253 -8.14 -11.99 5.21
C SER A 253 -7.69 -10.60 4.75
N LEU A 254 -6.38 -10.37 4.55
CA LEU A 254 -5.89 -9.13 3.93
C LEU A 254 -6.16 -9.13 2.42
N THR A 255 -6.33 -7.94 1.86
CA THR A 255 -6.56 -7.71 0.42
C THR A 255 -5.28 -7.23 -0.26
N MET A 256 -5.35 -6.97 -1.58
CA MET A 256 -4.28 -6.25 -2.27
C MET A 256 -4.11 -4.81 -1.75
N PHE A 257 -2.98 -4.19 -2.11
CA PHE A 257 -2.58 -2.87 -1.62
C PHE A 257 -2.86 -1.81 -2.68
N ALA A 258 -4.09 -1.28 -2.69
CA ALA A 258 -4.54 -0.33 -3.71
C ALA A 258 -3.78 1.01 -3.68
N ASP A 259 -2.72 1.07 -4.49
CA ASP A 259 -1.84 2.24 -4.72
C ASP A 259 -2.16 2.95 -6.05
N TYR A 260 -1.50 4.07 -6.31
CA TYR A 260 -1.65 4.90 -7.50
C TYR A 260 -1.25 4.19 -8.80
N ARG A 261 -0.31 3.23 -8.74
CA ARG A 261 0.24 2.54 -9.92
C ARG A 261 -0.52 1.28 -10.33
N TYR A 262 -1.04 0.53 -9.35
CA TYR A 262 -1.62 -0.78 -9.62
C TYR A 262 -2.93 -0.69 -10.38
N VAL A 263 -3.66 0.41 -10.19
CA VAL A 263 -5.04 0.49 -10.66
C VAL A 263 -5.16 0.62 -12.18
N ASN A 264 -4.16 1.18 -12.86
CA ASN A 264 -4.24 1.44 -14.30
C ASN A 264 -3.17 0.71 -15.15
N GLU A 265 -2.02 0.35 -14.58
CA GLU A 265 -0.85 -0.08 -15.38
C GLU A 265 -0.56 -1.58 -15.34
N ALA A 266 -0.73 -2.26 -14.19
CA ALA A 266 -0.24 -3.64 -14.03
C ALA A 266 -1.11 -4.73 -14.70
N LEU A 267 -2.14 -4.35 -15.47
CA LEU A 267 -3.07 -5.30 -16.12
C LEU A 267 -3.38 -4.96 -17.59
N VAL A 268 -2.31 -4.72 -18.36
CA VAL A 268 -2.31 -4.90 -19.84
C VAL A 268 -2.46 -6.39 -20.24
N VAL A 269 -2.60 -7.32 -19.28
CA VAL A 269 -2.97 -8.73 -19.53
C VAL A 269 -4.47 -8.99 -19.35
N SER A 270 -5.32 -7.95 -19.38
CA SER A 270 -6.61 -7.96 -20.11
C SER A 270 -7.57 -6.97 -19.48
N GLN A 271 -7.63 -5.74 -20.02
CA GLN A 271 -8.79 -4.85 -19.96
C GLN A 271 -9.67 -5.05 -18.72
N PHE A 272 -9.18 -4.84 -17.50
CA PHE A 272 -9.95 -5.20 -16.30
C PHE A 272 -10.91 -4.12 -15.86
N LEU A 273 -10.57 -2.86 -16.13
CA LEU A 273 -11.40 -1.72 -15.79
C LEU A 273 -11.90 -1.11 -17.10
N GLY A 274 -13.21 -1.20 -17.35
CA GLY A 274 -13.85 -0.40 -18.39
C GLY A 274 -13.78 1.07 -17.98
N GLN A 275 -12.87 1.84 -18.59
CA GLN A 275 -12.73 3.26 -18.31
C GLN A 275 -13.84 4.03 -19.04
N ILE A 276 -14.61 4.84 -18.31
CA ILE A 276 -15.54 5.79 -18.92
C ILE A 276 -14.77 7.04 -19.39
N HIS A 277 -15.23 7.64 -20.48
CA HIS A 277 -14.58 8.74 -21.20
C HIS A 277 -14.05 9.88 -20.30
N ASP A 278 -14.74 10.23 -19.22
CA ASP A 278 -14.35 11.34 -18.34
C ASP A 278 -13.17 10.99 -17.42
N LEU A 279 -13.11 9.76 -16.91
CA LEU A 279 -11.96 9.28 -16.16
C LEU A 279 -10.76 9.12 -17.07
N GLN A 280 -10.94 8.47 -18.22
CA GLN A 280 -9.86 8.28 -19.19
C GLN A 280 -9.25 9.61 -19.61
N LYS A 281 -10.08 10.61 -19.92
CA LYS A 281 -9.62 11.95 -20.26
C LYS A 281 -8.82 12.58 -19.12
N ALA A 282 -9.30 12.50 -17.87
CA ALA A 282 -8.57 13.02 -16.71
C ALA A 282 -7.19 12.36 -16.56
N LEU A 283 -7.09 11.04 -16.78
CA LEU A 283 -5.83 10.31 -16.74
C LEU A 283 -4.90 10.71 -17.89
N GLU A 284 -5.42 10.84 -19.12
CA GLU A 284 -4.65 11.24 -20.30
C GLU A 284 -4.09 12.67 -20.17
N GLU A 285 -4.88 13.58 -19.61
CA GLU A 285 -4.53 14.97 -19.28
C GLU A 285 -3.62 15.09 -18.05
N ASP A 286 -3.30 13.98 -17.39
CA ASP A 286 -2.42 13.93 -16.21
C ASP A 286 -2.97 14.72 -15.02
N LEU A 287 -4.30 14.77 -14.89
CA LEU A 287 -5.01 15.51 -13.85
C LEU A 287 -4.80 14.85 -12.49
N GLU A 288 -4.33 15.62 -11.53
CA GLU A 288 -4.26 15.18 -10.13
C GLU A 288 -5.68 15.10 -9.53
N LEU A 289 -6.05 13.91 -9.08
CA LEU A 289 -7.29 13.65 -8.35
C LEU A 289 -7.06 13.95 -6.86
N ALA A 290 -7.97 14.71 -6.25
CA ALA A 290 -7.95 14.94 -4.83
C ALA A 290 -8.13 13.62 -4.05
N ASN A 291 -7.51 13.51 -2.87
CA ASN A 291 -7.79 12.40 -1.97
C ASN A 291 -9.27 12.45 -1.53
N GLY A 292 -9.97 11.33 -1.72
CA GLY A 292 -11.41 11.26 -1.49
C GLY A 292 -12.26 11.67 -2.70
N ASP A 293 -11.65 11.98 -3.86
CA ASP A 293 -12.40 12.11 -5.11
C ASP A 293 -13.05 10.76 -5.44
N ARG A 294 -14.32 10.81 -5.85
CA ARG A 294 -15.09 9.62 -6.21
C ARG A 294 -14.35 8.72 -7.20
N ARG A 295 -13.68 9.31 -8.20
CA ARG A 295 -12.93 8.57 -9.22
C ARG A 295 -11.75 7.83 -8.63
N GLU A 296 -11.03 8.45 -7.69
CA GLU A 296 -9.91 7.82 -6.97
C GLU A 296 -10.38 6.66 -6.11
N ILE A 297 -11.44 6.88 -5.32
CA ILE A 297 -12.08 5.85 -4.49
C ILE A 297 -12.55 4.67 -5.35
N GLU A 298 -13.24 4.93 -6.47
CA GLU A 298 -13.76 3.91 -7.38
C GLU A 298 -12.64 3.06 -7.99
N ILE A 299 -11.60 3.73 -8.50
CA ILE A 299 -10.35 3.12 -9.00
C ILE A 299 -9.78 2.15 -7.95
N ARG A 300 -9.48 2.64 -6.74
CA ARG A 300 -8.81 1.83 -5.71
C ARG A 300 -9.66 0.65 -5.27
N ALA A 301 -10.97 0.87 -5.13
CA ALA A 301 -11.92 -0.16 -4.71
C ALA A 301 -12.11 -1.25 -5.75
N ALA A 302 -12.17 -0.86 -7.03
CA ALA A 302 -12.27 -1.80 -8.13
C ALA A 302 -11.03 -2.69 -8.25
N SER A 303 -9.84 -2.15 -7.99
CA SER A 303 -8.63 -2.98 -7.92
C SER A 303 -8.68 -4.01 -6.81
N ILE A 304 -9.06 -3.59 -5.59
CA ILE A 304 -9.23 -4.53 -4.47
C ILE A 304 -10.16 -5.66 -4.87
N HIS A 305 -11.35 -5.31 -5.37
CA HIS A 305 -12.33 -6.33 -5.72
C HIS A 305 -11.89 -7.19 -6.90
N ALA A 306 -11.20 -6.64 -7.89
CA ALA A 306 -10.65 -7.40 -9.02
C ALA A 306 -9.64 -8.45 -8.56
N VAL A 307 -8.73 -8.12 -7.63
CA VAL A 307 -7.79 -9.12 -7.09
C VAL A 307 -8.50 -10.19 -6.26
N GLU A 308 -9.55 -9.84 -5.51
CA GLU A 308 -10.36 -10.84 -4.82
C GLU A 308 -11.03 -11.82 -5.81
N LEU A 309 -11.56 -11.32 -6.93
CA LEU A 309 -12.13 -12.17 -7.99
C LEU A 309 -11.07 -13.05 -8.68
N ILE A 310 -9.87 -12.50 -8.93
CA ILE A 310 -8.73 -13.25 -9.48
C ILE A 310 -8.34 -14.36 -8.50
N LYS A 311 -8.20 -14.05 -7.21
CA LYS A 311 -7.88 -15.01 -6.15
C LYS A 311 -8.87 -16.16 -6.14
N GLU A 312 -10.17 -15.87 -6.15
CA GLU A 312 -11.24 -16.88 -6.20
C GLU A 312 -11.10 -17.80 -7.42
N LYS A 313 -10.72 -17.23 -8.59
CA LYS A 313 -10.51 -18.00 -9.82
C LYS A 313 -9.27 -18.89 -9.76
N VAL A 314 -8.16 -18.38 -9.24
CA VAL A 314 -6.94 -19.20 -9.05
C VAL A 314 -7.21 -20.31 -8.04
N GLN A 315 -7.90 -20.03 -6.93
CA GLN A 315 -8.31 -21.05 -5.95
C GLN A 315 -9.24 -22.10 -6.55
N GLN A 316 -10.16 -21.71 -7.45
CA GLN A 316 -10.97 -22.64 -8.21
C GLN A 316 -10.10 -23.58 -9.06
N ARG A 317 -9.12 -23.05 -9.80
CA ARG A 317 -8.19 -23.86 -10.59
C ARG A 317 -7.35 -24.80 -9.73
N LEU A 318 -6.88 -24.34 -8.56
CA LEU A 318 -6.15 -25.17 -7.61
C LEU A 318 -7.01 -26.35 -7.13
N ARG A 319 -8.28 -26.11 -6.75
CA ARG A 319 -9.24 -27.18 -6.40
C ARG A 319 -9.41 -28.19 -7.52
N GLU A 320 -9.64 -27.71 -8.74
CA GLU A 320 -9.87 -28.56 -9.92
C GLU A 320 -8.67 -29.48 -10.21
N ASN A 321 -7.46 -29.05 -9.84
CA ASN A 321 -6.22 -29.83 -9.97
C ASN A 321 -5.79 -30.55 -8.68
N GLY A 322 -6.64 -30.59 -7.64
CA GLY A 322 -6.36 -31.28 -6.37
C GLY A 322 -5.28 -30.63 -5.50
N GLN A 323 -4.98 -29.35 -5.73
CA GLN A 323 -4.03 -28.55 -4.96
C GLN A 323 -4.76 -27.78 -3.84
N LYS A 324 -4.02 -27.36 -2.81
CA LYS A 324 -4.60 -26.59 -1.69
C LYS A 324 -4.84 -25.14 -2.09
N GLU A 325 -6.01 -24.60 -1.73
CA GLU A 325 -6.41 -23.23 -2.05
C GLU A 325 -5.64 -22.17 -1.24
N ASP A 326 -5.17 -22.53 -0.05
CA ASP A 326 -4.42 -21.66 0.86
C ASP A 326 -2.98 -21.43 0.41
N SER A 327 -2.54 -22.04 -0.70
CA SER A 327 -1.24 -21.80 -1.31
C SER A 327 -1.13 -20.44 -2.00
N ILE A 328 -2.25 -19.70 -2.11
CA ILE A 328 -2.27 -18.35 -2.68
C ILE A 328 -3.18 -17.43 -1.85
N ASN A 329 -2.78 -16.17 -1.73
CA ASN A 329 -3.58 -15.11 -1.12
C ASN A 329 -3.40 -13.78 -1.87
N SER A 330 -4.17 -12.77 -1.48
CA SER A 330 -4.19 -11.47 -2.17
C SER A 330 -2.85 -10.74 -2.09
N ILE A 331 -2.06 -10.97 -1.02
CA ILE A 331 -0.72 -10.41 -0.84
C ILE A 331 0.24 -10.96 -1.91
N MET A 332 0.24 -12.28 -2.12
CA MET A 332 1.07 -12.91 -3.15
C MET A 332 0.70 -12.40 -4.55
N ILE A 333 -0.60 -12.26 -4.83
CA ILE A 333 -1.07 -11.69 -6.09
C ILE A 333 -0.60 -10.23 -6.25
N ASP A 334 -0.67 -9.41 -5.20
CA ASP A 334 -0.17 -8.04 -5.23
C ASP A 334 1.34 -7.97 -5.56
N HIS A 335 2.16 -8.78 -4.85
CA HIS A 335 3.60 -8.86 -5.10
C HIS A 335 3.91 -9.26 -6.54
N PHE A 336 3.14 -10.21 -7.09
CA PHE A 336 3.26 -10.60 -8.50
C PHE A 336 2.96 -9.44 -9.45
N LEU A 337 1.85 -8.73 -9.23
CA LEU A 337 1.46 -7.61 -10.07
C LEU A 337 2.51 -6.49 -10.01
N TRP A 338 3.14 -6.29 -8.85
CA TRP A 338 4.21 -5.33 -8.68
C TRP A 338 5.49 -5.70 -9.43
N ASP A 339 5.94 -6.95 -9.30
CA ASP A 339 7.12 -7.46 -10.00
C ASP A 339 6.88 -7.45 -11.52
N TYR A 340 5.70 -7.93 -11.97
CA TYR A 340 5.29 -7.92 -13.36
C TYR A 340 5.33 -6.50 -13.95
N ARG A 341 4.84 -5.50 -13.21
CA ARG A 341 4.90 -4.09 -13.65
C ARG A 341 6.35 -3.64 -13.86
N ARG A 342 7.24 -3.98 -12.93
CA ARG A 342 8.66 -3.57 -13.00
C ARG A 342 9.37 -4.21 -14.19
N GLU A 343 9.12 -5.49 -14.45
CA GLU A 343 9.68 -6.20 -15.59
C GLU A 343 9.16 -5.66 -16.94
N ASN A 344 7.95 -5.11 -16.96
CA ASN A 344 7.28 -4.60 -18.16
C ASN A 344 7.22 -3.05 -18.19
N ALA A 345 8.08 -2.36 -17.43
CA ALA A 345 7.98 -0.91 -17.22
C ALA A 345 7.95 -0.10 -18.53
N GLU A 346 8.76 -0.44 -19.54
CA GLU A 346 8.81 0.28 -20.82
C GLU A 346 7.50 0.23 -21.61
N ALA A 347 6.77 -0.90 -21.53
CA ALA A 347 5.48 -1.05 -22.16
C ALA A 347 4.38 -0.32 -21.37
N LEU A 348 4.47 -0.39 -20.04
CA LEU A 348 3.43 0.08 -19.13
C LEU A 348 3.49 1.58 -18.82
N GLU A 349 4.68 2.21 -18.84
CA GLU A 349 4.84 3.66 -18.62
C GLU A 349 4.13 4.51 -19.70
N LYS A 350 3.65 3.90 -20.79
CA LYS A 350 2.84 4.56 -21.83
C LYS A 350 1.37 4.73 -21.43
N HIS A 351 0.90 3.99 -20.43
CA HIS A 351 -0.47 4.05 -19.96
C HIS A 351 -0.59 5.06 -18.80
N PRO A 352 -1.57 5.98 -18.83
CA PRO A 352 -1.71 6.94 -17.74
C PRO A 352 -2.26 6.25 -16.49
N TYR A 353 -1.79 6.69 -15.33
CA TYR A 353 -2.24 6.24 -14.03
C TYR A 353 -2.80 7.41 -13.22
N HIS A 354 -3.68 7.11 -12.26
CA HIS A 354 -4.24 8.17 -11.44
C HIS A 354 -3.17 8.72 -10.51
N LYS A 355 -3.16 10.05 -10.36
CA LYS A 355 -2.24 10.74 -9.46
C LYS A 355 -3.05 11.38 -8.36
N THR A 356 -2.71 11.03 -7.13
CA THR A 356 -3.27 11.64 -5.93
C THR A 356 -2.14 11.83 -4.95
N ARG A 357 -1.96 13.06 -4.49
CA ARG A 357 -0.96 13.36 -3.47
C ARG A 357 -1.60 13.18 -2.09
N CYS A 358 -1.17 12.15 -1.36
CA CYS A 358 -1.66 11.91 -0.01
C CYS A 358 -0.66 11.12 0.84
N ILE A 359 -0.94 10.99 2.13
CA ILE A 359 -0.09 10.22 3.05
C ILE A 359 -0.41 8.72 3.05
N PHE A 360 -1.48 8.28 2.38
CA PHE A 360 -2.01 6.92 2.52
C PHE A 360 -1.45 5.92 1.51
N TYR A 361 -0.86 6.38 0.39
CA TYR A 361 -0.25 5.54 -0.64
C TYR A 361 0.72 6.33 -1.54
#